data_AF-A0A482WYY1-F1
#
_entry.id   AF-A0A482WYY1-F1
#
_cell.length_a   1.000
_cell.length_b   1.000
_cell.length_c   1.000
_cell.angle_alpha   90.00
_cell.angle_beta   90.00
_cell.angle_gamma   90.00
#
_symmetry.space_group_name_H-M   'P 1'
#
loop_
_entity.id
_entity.type
_entity.pdbx_description
1 polymer ?
#
loop_
_entity_poly.entity_id
_entity_poly.type
_entity_poly.pdbx_seq_one_letter_code
_entity_poly.pdbx_strand_id
1 'polypeptide(L)'
;MDVCSGSAFEGQWQNGKRHGLGVESRGRWLYRGEWTQGFKGRYGVRQSSTSNAKYEGTWANGLQDGYGSETYADGDLIGINATERTL
;
A
#
# COMPACT_ATOMS: atom_id res chain seq x y z
N MET A 1 2.56 0.91 -23.46
CA MET A 1 1.86 0.87 -22.15
C MET A 1 1.65 -0.59 -21.83
N ASP A 2 2.53 -1.19 -21.03
CA ASP A 2 2.41 -2.59 -20.61
C ASP A 2 1.29 -2.73 -19.59
N VAL A 3 0.08 -2.95 -20.10
CA VAL A 3 -1.08 -3.36 -19.29
C VAL A 3 -1.09 -4.89 -19.22
N CYS A 4 -0.06 -5.47 -18.61
CA CYS A 4 -0.04 -6.92 -18.38
C CYS A 4 -0.90 -7.24 -17.14
N SER A 5 -2.14 -7.64 -17.41
CA SER A 5 -3.01 -8.47 -16.57
C SER A 5 -3.07 -8.11 -15.08
N GLY A 6 -3.73 -6.99 -14.78
CA GLY A 6 -4.34 -6.76 -13.47
C GLY A 6 -3.47 -6.05 -12.43
N SER A 7 -2.25 -5.65 -12.78
CA SER A 7 -1.50 -4.67 -11.98
C SER A 7 -0.92 -3.54 -12.82
N ALA A 8 -1.20 -2.28 -12.45
CA ALA A 8 -0.60 -1.10 -13.05
C ALA A 8 0.22 -0.32 -12.02
N PHE A 9 1.25 0.39 -12.48
CA PHE A 9 2.05 1.25 -11.63
C PHE A 9 2.28 2.59 -12.29
N GLU A 10 2.03 3.66 -11.54
CA GLU A 10 2.29 5.05 -11.92
C GLU A 10 3.19 5.67 -10.86
N GLY A 11 4.38 6.14 -11.24
CA GLY A 11 5.31 6.70 -10.28
C GLY A 11 6.71 6.81 -10.83
N GLN A 12 7.66 7.06 -9.93
CA GLN A 12 9.05 7.24 -10.31
C GLN A 12 9.76 5.89 -10.49
N TRP A 13 10.76 5.89 -11.35
CA TRP A 13 11.57 4.71 -11.67
C TRP A 13 13.04 5.07 -11.55
N GLN A 14 13.84 4.13 -11.03
CA GLN A 14 15.29 4.24 -10.94
C GLN A 14 15.89 2.87 -11.25
N ASN A 15 16.85 2.81 -12.18
CA ASN A 15 17.53 1.57 -12.61
C ASN A 15 16.54 0.46 -13.04
N GLY A 16 15.48 0.82 -13.76
CA GLY A 16 14.44 -0.11 -14.21
C GLY A 16 13.52 -0.65 -13.11
N LYS A 17 13.63 -0.13 -11.87
CA LYS A 17 12.80 -0.52 -10.73
C LYS A 17 11.98 0.65 -10.22
N ARG A 18 10.83 0.36 -9.60
CA ARG A 18 9.98 1.36 -8.94
C ARG A 18 10.75 2.03 -7.80
N HIS A 19 10.69 3.35 -7.74
CA HIS A 19 11.43 4.15 -6.77
C HIS A 19 10.65 5.42 -6.43
N GLY A 20 10.97 6.07 -5.31
CA GLY A 20 10.35 7.34 -4.92
C GLY A 20 8.86 7.19 -4.64
N LEU A 21 8.04 8.17 -5.01
CA LEU A 21 6.59 8.10 -4.82
C LEU A 21 5.92 7.40 -6.00
N GLY A 22 4.95 6.55 -5.69
CA GLY A 22 4.18 5.85 -6.71
C GLY A 22 2.89 5.22 -6.22
N VAL A 23 2.03 4.92 -7.20
CA VAL A 23 0.74 4.31 -7.04
C VAL A 23 0.73 2.97 -7.78
N GLU A 24 0.47 1.89 -7.06
CA GLU A 24 0.25 0.57 -7.65
C GLU A 24 -1.24 0.23 -7.55
N SER A 25 -1.87 -0.11 -8.67
CA SER A 25 -3.13 -0.84 -8.68
C SER A 25 -2.83 -2.33 -8.88
N ARG A 26 -3.45 -3.20 -8.09
CA ARG A 26 -3.33 -4.66 -8.23
C ARG A 26 -4.64 -5.33 -7.82
N GLY A 27 -5.38 -5.83 -8.81
CA GLY A 27 -6.73 -6.36 -8.60
C GLY A 27 -7.63 -5.32 -7.94
N ARG A 28 -8.18 -5.65 -6.77
CA ARG A 28 -9.04 -4.74 -5.97
C ARG A 28 -8.28 -3.82 -5.01
N TRP A 29 -6.96 -3.77 -5.07
CA TRP A 29 -6.15 -2.99 -4.13
C TRP A 29 -5.40 -1.88 -4.83
N LEU A 30 -5.36 -0.72 -4.18
CA LEU A 30 -4.56 0.44 -4.56
C LEU A 30 -3.57 0.72 -3.44
N TYR A 31 -2.28 0.75 -3.76
CA TYR A 31 -1.24 1.21 -2.86
C TYR A 31 -0.72 2.57 -3.31
N ARG A 32 -0.59 3.52 -2.40
CA ARG A 32 0.02 4.83 -2.62
C ARG A 32 1.08 5.05 -1.55
N GLY A 33 2.32 5.25 -1.95
CA GLY A 33 3.37 5.47 -0.98
C GLY A 33 4.75 5.47 -1.58
N GLU A 34 5.73 5.32 -0.71
CA GLU A 34 7.12 5.23 -1.09
C GLU A 34 7.43 3.89 -1.73
N TRP A 35 8.43 3.90 -2.60
CA TRP A 35 9.00 2.76 -3.29
C TRP A 35 10.52 2.85 -3.24
N THR A 36 11.18 1.73 -3.02
CA THR A 36 12.64 1.65 -3.04
C THR A 36 13.05 0.31 -3.62
N GLN A 37 13.87 0.34 -4.67
CA GLN A 37 14.40 -0.85 -5.34
C GLN A 37 13.30 -1.85 -5.79
N GLY A 38 12.13 -1.35 -6.19
CA GLY A 38 11.01 -2.18 -6.65
C GLY A 38 10.04 -2.62 -5.55
N PHE A 39 10.33 -2.35 -4.28
CA PHE A 39 9.49 -2.71 -3.14
C PHE A 39 8.79 -1.49 -2.54
N LYS A 40 7.67 -1.73 -1.84
CA LYS A 40 7.00 -0.71 -1.01
C LYS A 40 7.99 -0.24 0.06
N GLY A 41 8.23 1.06 0.09
CA GLY A 41 9.16 1.77 0.99
C GLY A 41 8.55 2.02 2.36
N ARG A 42 9.17 2.90 3.16
CA ARG A 42 8.87 3.00 4.60
C ARG A 42 7.42 3.35 4.91
N TYR A 43 6.77 4.21 4.13
CA TYR A 43 5.38 4.62 4.37
C TYR A 43 4.48 4.44 3.17
N GLY A 44 3.23 4.04 3.42
CA GLY A 44 2.21 4.00 2.38
C GLY A 44 0.82 3.62 2.87
N VAL A 45 -0.14 3.90 1.99
CA VAL A 45 -1.57 3.64 2.16
C VAL A 45 -1.98 2.55 1.18
N ARG A 46 -2.54 1.45 1.67
CA ARG A 46 -3.23 0.44 0.85
C ARG A 46 -4.74 0.57 1.07
N GLN A 47 -5.50 0.79 0.01
CA GLN A 47 -6.96 0.88 0.07
C GLN A 47 -7.61 -0.13 -0.86
N SER A 48 -8.77 -0.65 -0.46
CA SER A 48 -9.62 -1.47 -1.31
C SER A 48 -10.38 -0.57 -2.29
N SER A 49 -10.44 -0.98 -3.55
CA SER A 49 -11.22 -0.32 -4.60
C SER A 49 -12.71 -0.68 -4.52
N THR A 50 -13.06 -1.72 -3.74
CA THR A 50 -14.42 -2.29 -3.67
C THR A 50 -15.05 -2.20 -2.28
N SER A 51 -14.31 -1.70 -1.29
CA SER A 51 -14.79 -1.52 0.08
C SER A 51 -14.07 -0.36 0.76
N ASN A 52 -14.55 0.09 1.91
CA ASN A 52 -13.89 1.14 2.70
C ASN A 52 -12.66 0.63 3.47
N ALA A 53 -12.16 -0.57 3.16
CA ALA A 53 -10.99 -1.12 3.82
C ALA A 53 -9.72 -0.33 3.43
N LYS A 54 -9.00 0.17 4.43
CA LYS A 54 -7.81 1.01 4.25
C LYS A 54 -6.76 0.62 5.28
N TYR A 55 -5.52 0.48 4.87
CA TYR A 55 -4.37 0.40 5.75
C TYR A 55 -3.48 1.60 5.50
N GLU A 56 -3.10 2.32 6.53
CA GLU A 56 -2.13 3.42 6.47
C GLU A 56 -1.05 3.14 7.51
N GLY A 57 0.19 2.96 7.07
CA GLY A 57 1.23 2.58 8.00
C GLY A 57 2.59 2.38 7.35
N THR A 58 3.48 1.79 8.13
CA THR A 58 4.83 1.50 7.71
C THR A 58 4.91 0.18 6.95
N TRP A 59 5.83 0.13 5.99
CA TRP A 59 6.11 -1.05 5.19
C TRP A 59 7.62 -1.29 5.12
N ALA A 60 8.01 -2.56 5.17
CA ALA A 60 9.39 -2.99 4.97
C ALA A 60 9.40 -4.22 4.06
N ASN A 61 10.27 -4.21 3.04
CA ASN A 61 10.42 -5.32 2.09
C ASN A 61 9.10 -5.74 1.41
N GLY A 62 8.15 -4.82 1.23
CA GLY A 62 6.85 -5.10 0.63
C GLY A 62 5.79 -5.67 1.57
N LEU A 63 6.12 -5.88 2.84
CA LEU A 63 5.19 -6.33 3.89
C LEU A 63 4.83 -5.18 4.82
N GLN A 64 3.66 -5.25 5.43
CA GLN A 64 3.27 -4.35 6.53
C GLN A 64 4.24 -4.61 7.68
N ASP A 65 4.95 -3.58 8.13
CA ASP A 65 5.98 -3.68 9.17
C ASP A 65 5.82 -2.50 10.11
N GLY A 66 5.62 -2.73 11.40
CA GLY A 66 5.56 -1.67 12.42
C GLY A 66 4.17 -1.07 12.67
N TYR A 67 4.07 0.25 12.53
CA TYR A 67 2.93 1.08 12.93
C TYR A 67 1.93 1.24 11.79
N GLY A 68 0.65 1.10 12.08
CA GLY A 68 -0.36 1.41 11.09
C GLY A 68 -1.76 1.38 11.66
N SER A 69 -2.66 2.07 10.98
CA SER A 69 -4.10 1.99 11.19
C SER A 69 -4.70 1.16 10.07
N GLU A 70 -5.29 0.01 10.41
CA GLU A 70 -6.15 -0.75 9.49
C GLU A 70 -7.61 -0.46 9.80
N THR A 71 -8.32 0.01 8.78
CA THR A 71 -9.76 0.11 8.69
C THR A 71 -10.29 -1.14 8.00
N TYR A 72 -11.15 -1.87 8.69
CA TYR A 72 -11.95 -2.94 8.09
C TYR A 72 -13.37 -2.46 7.87
N ALA A 73 -13.96 -2.86 6.75
CA ALA A 73 -15.38 -2.63 6.48
C ALA A 73 -16.12 -3.95 6.74
N ASP A 74 -16.65 -4.11 7.95
CA ASP A 74 -17.58 -5.19 8.28
C ASP A 74 -18.96 -4.55 8.48
N GLY A 75 -19.91 -4.94 7.64
CA GLY A 75 -21.30 -4.43 7.54
C GLY A 75 -21.69 -3.27 8.46
N ASP A 76 -21.45 -2.03 8.00
CA ASP A 76 -21.81 -0.75 8.65
C ASP A 76 -20.89 -0.24 9.77
N LEU A 77 -19.97 -1.07 10.31
CA LEU A 77 -19.03 -0.65 11.35
C LEU A 77 -17.60 -0.49 10.83
N ILE A 78 -17.05 0.71 11.01
CA ILE A 78 -15.65 1.04 10.74
C ILE A 78 -14.83 0.68 11.98
N GLY A 79 -14.18 -0.48 11.98
CA GLY A 79 -13.21 -0.85 13.00
C GLY A 79 -11.84 -0.23 12.68
N ILE A 80 -11.28 0.56 13.58
CA ILE A 80 -9.89 1.04 13.50
C ILE A 80 -8.99 0.18 14.39
N ASN A 81 -8.01 -0.49 13.80
CA ASN A 81 -6.94 -1.14 14.57
C ASN A 81 -5.66 -0.34 14.39
N ALA A 82 -5.20 0.32 15.44
CA ALA A 82 -3.89 0.94 15.49
C ALA A 82 -2.90 -0.05 16.12
N THR A 83 -1.88 -0.45 15.36
CA THR A 83 -0.78 -1.24 15.89
C THR A 83 0.32 -0.30 16.38
N GLU A 84 0.64 -0.34 17.68
CA GLU A 84 1.79 0.33 18.27
C GLU A 84 2.81 -0.74 18.67
N ARG A 85 3.98 -0.79 18.02
CA ARG A 85 5.11 -1.55 18.57
C ARG A 85 5.91 -0.64 19.49
N THR A 86 5.67 -0.77 20.79
CA THR A 86 6.63 -0.30 21.81
C THR A 86 7.91 -1.12 21.66
N LEU A 87 9.06 -0.43 21.74
CA LEU A 87 10.41 -1.00 21.70
C LEU A 87 10.61 -2.12 22.72
#